data_AF-A0AAV5X1D1-F1
#
_entry.id   AF-A0AAV5X1D1-F1
#
_cell.length_a   1.000
_cell.length_b   1.000
_cell.length_c   1.000
_cell.angle_alpha   90.00
_cell.angle_beta   90.00
_cell.angle_gamma   90.00
#
_symmetry.space_group_name_H-M   'P 1'
#
loop_
_entity.id
_entity.type
_entity.pdbx_description
1 polymer ?
#
loop_
_entity_poly.entity_id
_entity_poly.type
_entity_poly.pdbx_seq_one_letter_code
_entity_poly.pdbx_strand_id
1 'polypeptide(L)'
;SSIVLGCLLVLAAAQTKGVFERAVGPCINDKCPSGSSCYYAQCIPTEIAPVMPTPDIKTAIGPCGTWSMCEKDQFCFQTKCYPHPNLDALL
;
A
#
# COMPACT_ATOMS: atom_id res chain seq x y z
N SER A 1 -30.53 8.35 10.53
CA SER A 1 -29.56 9.22 9.84
C SER A 1 -28.56 8.40 9.04
N SER A 2 -28.92 8.02 7.82
CA SER A 2 -28.10 7.15 6.96
C SER A 2 -27.13 7.92 6.05
N ILE A 3 -27.21 9.25 6.03
CA ILE A 3 -26.45 10.12 5.13
C ILE A 3 -25.00 10.28 5.62
N VAL A 4 -24.78 10.27 6.94
CA VAL A 4 -23.45 10.49 7.53
C VAL A 4 -22.50 9.31 7.26
N LEU A 5 -23.02 8.09 7.21
CA LEU A 5 -22.21 6.88 6.99
C LEU A 5 -21.72 6.77 5.53
N GLY A 6 -22.49 7.28 4.57
CA GLY A 6 -22.13 7.28 3.15
C GLY A 6 -20.97 8.22 2.82
N CYS A 7 -20.93 9.44 3.39
CA CYS A 7 -19.85 10.39 3.13
C CYS A 7 -18.48 9.90 3.66
N LEU A 8 -18.45 9.19 4.78
CA LEU A 8 -17.22 8.68 5.38
C LEU A 8 -16.52 7.62 4.52
N LEU A 9 -17.28 6.79 3.81
CA LEU A 9 -16.73 5.74 2.95
C LEU A 9 -16.14 6.32 1.64
N VAL A 10 -16.78 7.33 1.06
CA VAL A 10 -16.30 7.99 -0.17
C VAL A 10 -14.99 8.75 0.09
N LEU A 11 -14.83 9.35 1.27
CA LEU A 11 -13.59 10.03 1.65
C LEU A 11 -12.41 9.05 1.75
N ALA A 12 -12.60 7.83 2.27
CA ALA A 12 -11.49 6.89 2.46
C ALA A 12 -10.88 6.38 1.14
N ALA A 13 -11.71 6.11 0.12
CA ALA A 13 -11.26 5.59 -1.18
C ALA A 13 -10.59 6.67 -2.07
N ALA A 14 -11.02 7.93 -1.96
CA ALA A 14 -10.41 9.03 -2.71
C ALA A 14 -8.99 9.35 -2.21
N GLN A 15 -8.73 9.17 -0.92
CA GLN A 15 -7.44 9.51 -0.30
C GLN A 15 -6.33 8.57 -0.78
N THR A 16 -6.61 7.28 -0.93
CA THR A 16 -5.58 6.30 -1.31
C THR A 16 -5.09 6.49 -2.75
N LYS A 17 -5.97 6.81 -3.71
CA LYS A 17 -5.55 7.16 -5.08
C LYS A 17 -4.63 8.39 -5.12
N GLY A 18 -5.01 9.47 -4.43
CA GLY A 18 -4.19 10.69 -4.37
C GLY A 18 -2.86 10.51 -3.61
N VAL A 19 -2.79 9.54 -2.69
CA VAL A 19 -1.57 9.18 -1.98
C VAL A 19 -0.52 8.59 -2.93
N PHE A 20 -0.91 7.67 -3.82
CA PHE A 20 0.03 7.04 -4.76
C PHE A 20 0.52 7.99 -5.85
N GLU A 21 -0.24 9.02 -6.21
CA GLU A 21 0.23 10.08 -7.12
C GLU A 21 1.40 10.88 -6.53
N ARG A 22 1.55 10.86 -5.20
CA ARG A 22 2.67 11.50 -4.48
C ARG A 22 3.79 10.52 -4.12
N ALA A 23 3.79 9.32 -4.69
CA ALA A 23 4.86 8.36 -4.47
C ALA A 23 6.20 8.93 -4.95
N VAL A 24 7.22 8.89 -4.08
CA VAL A 24 8.57 9.35 -4.40
C VAL A 24 9.44 8.27 -5.04
N GLY A 25 8.99 7.01 -4.98
CA GLY A 25 9.68 5.86 -5.54
C GLY A 25 9.24 4.55 -4.90
N PRO A 26 9.81 3.40 -5.31
CA PRO A 26 9.49 2.11 -4.71
C PRO A 26 10.16 1.93 -3.35
N CYS A 27 9.55 1.11 -2.48
CA CYS A 27 10.21 0.63 -1.28
C CYS A 27 11.26 -0.41 -1.64
N ILE A 28 12.40 -0.37 -0.94
CA ILE A 28 13.45 -1.38 -1.09
C ILE A 28 13.64 -2.02 0.29
N ASN A 29 13.33 -3.32 0.42
CA ASN A 29 13.38 -4.05 1.69
C ASN A 29 12.62 -3.36 2.83
N ASP A 30 11.36 -2.96 2.59
CA ASP A 30 10.51 -2.23 3.53
C ASP A 30 11.09 -0.87 4.00
N LYS A 31 12.09 -0.34 3.27
CA LYS A 31 12.75 0.94 3.60
C LYS A 31 12.47 1.99 2.53
N CYS A 32 12.39 3.22 3.01
CA CYS A 32 12.22 4.43 2.23
C CYS A 32 13.21 5.50 2.70
N PRO A 33 13.52 6.52 1.87
CA PRO A 33 14.29 7.67 2.30
C PRO A 33 13.60 8.39 3.47
N SER A 34 14.38 9.15 4.24
CA SER A 34 13.89 9.92 5.39
C SER A 34 12.72 10.82 5.00
N GLY A 35 11.69 10.87 5.86
CA GLY A 35 10.46 11.62 5.61
C GLY A 35 9.44 10.91 4.71
N SER A 36 9.70 9.65 4.35
CA SER A 36 8.74 8.79 3.64
C SER A 36 8.50 7.47 4.38
N SER A 37 7.31 6.93 4.22
CA SER A 37 6.88 5.65 4.78
C SER A 37 6.49 4.71 3.66
N CYS A 38 6.77 3.41 3.85
CA CYS A 38 6.41 2.40 2.88
C CYS A 38 4.92 2.09 2.96
N TYR A 39 4.20 2.28 1.86
CA TYR A 39 2.79 1.96 1.70
C TYR A 39 2.60 1.18 0.41
N TYR A 40 2.25 -0.11 0.52
CA TYR A 40 2.12 -1.04 -0.61
C TYR A 40 3.29 -0.97 -1.62
N ALA A 41 4.52 -1.21 -1.14
CA ALA A 41 5.76 -1.11 -1.93
C ALA A 41 6.04 0.26 -2.59
N GLN A 42 5.33 1.32 -2.23
CA GLN A 42 5.59 2.69 -2.65
C GLN A 42 6.04 3.53 -1.44
N CYS A 43 7.10 4.31 -1.61
CA CYS A 43 7.51 5.31 -0.64
C CYS A 43 6.62 6.53 -0.81
N ILE A 44 5.83 6.82 0.23
CA ILE A 44 4.91 7.93 0.30
C ILE A 44 5.40 8.90 1.37
N PRO A 45 5.33 10.23 1.17
CA PRO A 45 5.66 11.20 2.21
C PRO A 45 4.89 10.90 3.51
N THR A 46 5.60 10.83 4.64
CA THR A 46 5.02 10.37 5.92
C THR A 46 3.83 11.23 6.37
N GLU A 47 3.80 12.51 6.01
CA GLU A 47 2.71 13.45 6.32
C GLU A 47 1.34 13.04 5.75
N ILE A 48 1.35 12.28 4.65
CA ILE A 48 0.15 11.84 3.95
C ILE A 48 0.05 10.32 3.85
N ALA A 49 1.10 9.60 4.23
CA ALA A 49 1.13 8.14 4.18
C ALA A 49 0.13 7.56 5.18
N PRO A 50 -0.84 6.75 4.71
CA PRO A 50 -1.70 5.99 5.61
C PRO A 50 -0.87 4.99 6.41
N VAL A 51 -1.41 4.52 7.53
CA VAL A 51 -0.87 3.34 8.20
C VAL A 51 -0.98 2.15 7.25
N MET A 52 0.16 1.52 6.95
CA MET A 52 0.16 0.34 6.09
C MET A 52 -0.59 -0.80 6.80
N PRO A 53 -1.66 -1.34 6.18
CA PRO A 53 -2.41 -2.41 6.81
C PRO A 53 -1.60 -3.70 6.75
N THR A 54 -1.63 -4.47 7.84
CA THR A 54 -1.01 -5.80 7.88
C THR A 54 -1.78 -6.76 6.98
N PRO A 55 -1.19 -7.27 5.88
CA PRO A 55 -1.87 -8.22 5.00
C PRO A 55 -2.08 -9.59 5.70
N ASP A 56 -3.15 -10.29 5.33
CA ASP A 56 -3.42 -11.65 5.80
C ASP A 56 -2.37 -12.61 5.24
N ILE A 57 -1.69 -13.35 6.12
CA ILE A 57 -0.67 -14.34 5.76
C ILE A 57 -1.16 -15.39 4.76
N LYS A 58 -2.46 -15.67 4.70
CA LYS A 58 -3.07 -16.63 3.76
C LYS A 58 -3.10 -16.12 2.33
N THR A 59 -3.02 -14.81 2.11
CA THR A 59 -2.96 -14.21 0.76
C THR A 59 -1.53 -14.05 0.27
N ALA A 60 -0.53 -14.51 1.05
CA ALA A 60 0.86 -14.51 0.62
C ALA A 60 1.05 -15.42 -0.60
N ILE A 61 1.61 -14.86 -1.66
CA ILE A 61 1.85 -15.54 -2.94
C ILE A 61 3.16 -16.32 -2.89
N GLY A 62 4.19 -15.75 -2.25
CA GLY A 62 5.52 -16.36 -2.18
C GLY A 62 6.50 -15.52 -1.37
N PRO A 63 7.78 -15.91 -1.30
CA PRO A 63 8.81 -15.15 -0.59
C PRO A 63 9.37 -14.00 -1.42
N CYS A 64 9.60 -12.84 -0.80
CA CYS A 64 10.46 -11.77 -1.33
C CYS A 64 11.74 -11.65 -0.49
N GLY A 65 12.87 -11.42 -1.15
CA GLY A 65 14.17 -11.36 -0.50
C GLY A 65 15.30 -10.88 -1.43
N THR A 66 16.54 -11.11 -1.02
CA THR A 66 17.78 -10.55 -1.60
C THR A 66 17.92 -10.70 -3.13
N TRP A 67 17.28 -11.71 -3.72
CA TRP A 67 17.28 -11.97 -5.17
C TRP A 67 15.89 -12.25 -5.76
N SER A 68 14.84 -12.27 -4.94
CA SER A 68 13.46 -12.46 -5.40
C SER A 68 12.67 -11.16 -5.23
N MET A 69 12.44 -10.48 -6.35
CA MET A 69 11.45 -9.40 -6.41
C MET A 69 10.06 -10.03 -6.58
N CYS A 70 9.04 -9.39 -6.01
CA CYS A 70 7.66 -9.79 -6.30
C CYS A 70 7.33 -9.49 -7.76
N GLU A 71 6.37 -10.22 -8.33
CA GLU A 71 5.95 -9.98 -9.71
C GLU A 71 5.27 -8.61 -9.84
N LYS A 72 4.95 -8.23 -11.09
CA LYS A 72 4.20 -7.01 -11.37
C LYS A 72 2.86 -7.05 -10.61
N ASP A 73 2.49 -5.91 -10.01
CA ASP A 73 1.25 -5.76 -9.22
C ASP A 73 1.23 -6.54 -7.90
N GLN A 74 2.40 -6.79 -7.32
CA GLN A 74 2.58 -7.34 -5.98
C GLN A 74 3.45 -6.41 -5.13
N PHE A 75 3.35 -6.52 -3.80
CA PHE A 75 4.21 -5.81 -2.87
C PHE A 75 4.86 -6.77 -1.88
N CYS A 76 6.10 -6.45 -1.48
CA CYS A 76 6.82 -7.18 -0.44
C CYS A 76 6.45 -6.61 0.93
N PHE A 77 6.12 -7.48 1.88
CA PHE A 77 5.95 -7.14 3.29
C PHE A 77 6.45 -8.30 4.14
N GLN A 78 7.32 -8.03 5.13
CA GLN A 78 7.85 -9.07 6.03
C GLN A 78 8.32 -10.33 5.28
N THR A 79 9.15 -10.14 4.24
CA THR A 79 9.72 -11.20 3.39
C THR A 79 8.72 -12.05 2.60
N LYS A 80 7.47 -11.61 2.47
CA LYS A 80 6.45 -12.24 1.63
C LYS A 80 5.84 -11.29 0.60
N CYS A 81 5.58 -11.80 -0.58
CA CYS A 81 4.85 -11.12 -1.64
C CYS A 81 3.35 -11.25 -1.41
N TYR A 82 2.66 -10.13 -1.50
CA TYR A 82 1.21 -10.02 -1.42
C TYR A 82 0.67 -9.35 -2.68
N PRO A 83 -0.54 -9.69 -3.14
CA PRO A 83 -1.17 -8.99 -4.23
C PRO A 83 -1.40 -7.52 -3.84
N HIS A 84 -1.08 -6.59 -4.72
CA HIS A 84 -1.48 -5.19 -4.50
C HIS A 84 -3.00 -5.14 -4.37
N PRO A 85 -3.55 -4.42 -3.37
CA PRO A 85 -4.99 -4.23 -3.33
C PRO A 85 -5.39 -3.54 -4.63
N ASN A 86 -6.37 -4.10 -5.31
CA ASN A 86 -6.92 -3.45 -6.49
C ASN A 86 -7.65 -2.19 -6.01
N LEU A 87 -6.97 -1.05 -6.07
CA LEU A 87 -7.50 0.24 -5.64
C LEU A 87 -8.67 0.70 -6.52
N ASP A 88 -8.77 0.18 -7.74
CA ASP A 88 -9.91 0.37 -8.62
C ASP A 88 -11.12 -0.51 -8.26
N ALA A 89 -10.94 -1.58 -7.46
CA ALA A 89 -12.03 -2.44 -6.98
C ALA A 89 -12.71 -1.93 -5.70
N LEU A 90 -12.21 -0.82 -5.13
CA LEU A 90 -12.81 -0.11 -4.00
C LEU A 90 -13.67 1.11 -4.45
N LEU A 91 -13.83 1.30 -5.77
CA LEU A 91 -14.70 2.30 -6.40
C LEU A 91 -16.05 1.71 -6.80
#